data_AF-A0A374EJ96-F1
#
_entry.id   AF-A0A374EJ96-F1
#
_cell.length_a   1.000
_cell.length_b   1.000
_cell.length_c   1.000
_cell.angle_alpha   90.00
_cell.angle_beta   90.00
_cell.angle_gamma   90.00
#
_symmetry.space_group_name_H-M   'P 1'
#
loop_
_entity.id
_entity.type
_entity.pdbx_description
1 polymer ?
#
loop_
_entity_poly.entity_id
_entity_poly.type
_entity_poly.pdbx_seq_one_letter_code
_entity_poly.pdbx_strand_id
1 'polypeptide(L)' 'MSKNTLRVYDTIAKKYVEVEVSENVRVGYNRSQWNIDDNDKSFYQHEIQFSALSEALTEHLRTFTNL' A
#
# COMPACT_ATOMS: atom_id res chain seq x y z
N MET A 1 0.41 3.62 -30.61
CA MET A 1 0.51 3.66 -29.13
C MET A 1 1.50 4.74 -28.76
N SER A 2 1.08 5.82 -28.08
CA SER A 2 2.04 6.77 -27.52
C SER A 2 2.86 6.06 -26.45
N LYS A 3 4.14 6.43 -26.25
CA LYS A 3 5.02 5.71 -25.32
C LYS A 3 4.50 5.69 -23.88
N ASN A 4 3.57 6.59 -23.53
CA ASN A 4 3.13 6.83 -22.15
C ASN A 4 1.61 6.66 -21.98
N THR A 5 1.02 5.62 -22.58
CA THR A 5 -0.39 5.28 -22.39
C THR A 5 -0.56 4.21 -21.30
N LEU A 6 -1.58 4.37 -20.45
CA LEU A 6 -2.01 3.39 -19.45
C LEU A 6 -3.46 2.99 -19.67
N ARG A 7 -3.79 1.73 -19.40
CA ARG A 7 -5.16 1.23 -19.41
C ARG A 7 -5.75 1.34 -18.01
N VAL A 8 -6.77 2.17 -17.84
CA VAL A 8 -7.43 2.44 -16.55
C VAL A 8 -8.91 2.09 -16.60
N TYR A 9 -9.49 1.76 -15.45
CA TYR A 9 -10.93 1.54 -15.35
C TYR A 9 -11.65 2.85 -15.02
N ASP A 10 -12.44 3.37 -15.96
CA ASP A 10 -13.28 4.55 -15.74
C ASP A 10 -14.54 4.12 -14.96
N THR A 11 -14.68 4.61 -13.74
CA THR A 11 -15.79 4.26 -12.84
C THR A 11 -17.09 4.97 -13.16
N ILE A 12 -17.05 6.06 -13.93
CA ILE A 12 -18.22 6.81 -14.42
C ILE A 12 -18.76 6.11 -15.66
N ALA A 13 -17.89 5.81 -16.63
CA ALA A 13 -18.28 5.12 -17.87
C ALA A 13 -18.36 3.59 -17.75
N LYS A 14 -17.92 3.02 -16.62
CA LYS A 14 -17.89 1.57 -16.33
C LYS A 14 -17.14 0.74 -17.37
N LYS A 15 -16.04 1.28 -17.92
CA LYS A 15 -15.24 0.61 -18.96
C LYS A 15 -13.75 0.90 -18.82
N TYR A 16 -12.92 0.04 -19.41
CA TYR A 16 -11.50 0.32 -19.55
C TYR A 16 -11.25 1.32 -20.68
N VAL A 17 -10.41 2.32 -20.41
CA VAL A 17 -9.99 3.34 -21.37
C VAL A 17 -8.47 3.48 -21.36
N GLU A 18 -7.92 3.94 -22.47
CA GLU A 18 -6.50 4.30 -22.57
C GLU A 18 -6.35 5.80 -22.28
N VAL A 19 -5.44 6.13 -21.37
CA VAL A 19 -5.13 7.50 -20.99
C VAL A 19 -3.65 7.76 -21.19
N GLU A 20 -3.34 8.90 -21.81
CA GLU A 20 -1.96 9.37 -21.89
C GLU A 20 -1.57 9.99 -20.55
N VAL A 21 -0.40 9.58 -20.05
CA VAL A 21 0.15 10.04 -18.78
C VAL A 21 1.56 10.58 -18.97
N SER A 22 2.09 11.23 -17.95
CA SER A 22 3.49 11.63 -17.93
C SER A 22 4.42 10.41 -17.73
N GLU A 23 5.67 10.56 -18.16
CA GLU A 23 6.69 9.51 -18.11
C GLU A 23 6.88 8.93 -16.70
N ASN A 24 6.97 9.79 -15.70
CA ASN A 24 7.14 9.41 -14.30
C ASN A 24 5.97 8.56 -13.77
N VAL A 25 4.73 8.85 -14.22
CA VAL A 25 3.55 8.06 -13.85
C VAL A 25 3.61 6.69 -14.49
N ARG A 26 3.95 6.59 -15.79
CA ARG A 26 4.12 5.28 -16.44
C ARG A 26 5.24 4.47 -15.79
N VAL A 27 6.39 5.07 -15.52
CA VAL A 27 7.53 4.37 -14.89
C VAL A 27 7.15 3.87 -13.49
N GLY A 28 6.46 4.70 -12.70
CA GLY A 28 5.96 4.31 -11.38
C GLY A 28 4.95 3.16 -11.45
N TYR A 29 4.01 3.22 -12.41
CA TYR A 29 3.05 2.16 -12.66
C TYR A 29 3.75 0.86 -13.07
N ASN A 30 4.66 0.89 -14.04
CA ASN A 30 5.34 -0.33 -14.51
C ASN A 30 6.17 -1.01 -13.40
N ARG A 31 6.79 -0.23 -12.51
CA ARG A 31 7.60 -0.75 -11.40
C ARG A 31 6.78 -1.41 -10.30
N SER A 32 5.63 -0.82 -9.96
CA SER A 32 4.78 -1.29 -8.86
C SER A 32 3.66 -2.22 -9.33
N GLN A 33 3.35 -2.20 -10.62
CA GLN A 33 2.10 -2.71 -11.22
C GLN A 33 0.83 -2.21 -10.51
N TRP A 34 0.95 -1.19 -9.65
CA TRP A 34 -0.05 -0.87 -8.63
C TRP A 34 -0.57 -2.14 -7.94
N ASN A 35 0.35 -3.00 -7.51
CA ASN A 35 0.00 -4.25 -6.85
C ASN A 35 -0.67 -3.91 -5.51
N ILE A 36 -1.99 -3.82 -5.53
CA ILE A 36 -2.79 -3.49 -4.35
C ILE A 36 -2.60 -4.54 -3.26
N ASP A 37 -2.28 -5.79 -3.67
CA ASP A 37 -1.94 -6.90 -2.78
C ASP A 37 -0.64 -6.67 -2.01
N ASP A 38 0.36 -5.97 -2.58
CA ASP A 38 1.60 -5.63 -1.88
C ASP A 38 1.37 -4.48 -0.89
N ASN A 39 0.44 -3.57 -1.19
CA ASN A 39 0.13 -2.44 -0.33
C ASN A 39 -0.55 -2.89 0.97
N ASP A 40 -1.49 -3.84 0.90
CA ASP A 40 -2.13 -4.38 2.09
C ASP A 40 -1.21 -5.35 2.85
N LYS A 41 -0.52 -6.28 2.17
CA LYS A 41 0.31 -7.28 2.86
C LYS A 41 1.49 -6.67 3.61
N SER A 42 2.18 -5.69 3.01
CA SER A 42 3.31 -5.02 3.68
C SER A 42 2.84 -4.19 4.87
N PHE A 43 1.70 -3.50 4.75
CA PHE A 43 1.07 -2.75 5.84
C PHE A 43 0.73 -3.67 7.02
N TYR A 44 0.01 -4.77 6.79
CA TYR A 44 -0.36 -5.72 7.85
C TYR A 44 0.84 -6.47 8.46
N GLN A 45 1.89 -6.75 7.68
CA GLN A 45 3.12 -7.36 8.22
C GLN A 45 3.82 -6.46 9.24
N HIS A 46 3.83 -5.15 9.01
CA HIS A 46 4.44 -4.21 9.96
C HIS A 46 3.53 -3.95 11.17
N GLU A 47 2.21 -3.94 11.01
CA GLU A 47 1.25 -3.75 12.10
C GLU A 47 1.34 -4.84 13.19
N ILE A 48 1.55 -6.11 12.78
CA ILE A 48 1.76 -7.23 13.72
C ILE A 48 3.04 -7.05 14.55
N GLN A 49 4.10 -6.51 13.95
CA GLN A 49 5.37 -6.29 14.67
C GLN A 49 5.27 -5.14 15.67
N PHE A 50 4.52 -4.08 15.37
CA PHE A 50 4.31 -2.96 16.29
C PHE A 50 3.32 -3.28 17.43
N SER A 51 2.27 -4.06 17.16
CA SER A 51 1.33 -4.50 18.20
C SER A 51 1.99 -5.42 19.23
N ALA A 52 2.82 -6.37 18.79
CA ALA A 52 3.61 -7.22 19.69
C ALA A 52 4.58 -6.40 20.57
N LEU A 53 5.17 -5.33 20.02
CA LEU A 53 6.03 -4.41 20.76
C LEU A 53 5.25 -3.59 21.80
N SER A 54 4.03 -3.17 21.45
CA SER A 54 3.11 -2.43 22.34
C SER A 54 2.61 -3.31 23.49
N GLU A 55 2.28 -4.56 23.22
CA GLU A 55 1.87 -5.53 24.23
C GLU A 55 3.01 -5.85 25.21
N ALA A 56 4.22 -6.09 24.69
CA ALA A 56 5.41 -6.29 25.51
C ALA A 56 5.74 -5.08 26.40
N LEU A 57 5.62 -3.86 25.87
CA LEU A 57 5.79 -2.63 26.64
C LEU A 57 4.71 -2.48 27.73
N THR A 58 3.46 -2.79 27.40
CA THR A 58 2.33 -2.72 28.34
C THR A 58 2.50 -3.69 29.50
N GLU A 59 2.91 -4.93 29.22
CA GLU A 59 3.14 -5.94 30.24
C GLU A 59 4.35 -5.59 31.12
N HIS A 60 5.44 -5.09 30.52
CA HIS A 60 6.59 -4.60 31.26
C HIS A 60 6.22 -3.44 32.20
N LEU A 61 5.40 -2.49 31.76
CA LEU A 61 4.94 -1.38 32.61
C LEU A 61 3.99 -1.83 33.73
N ARG A 62 3.18 -2.88 33.52
CA ARG A 62 2.34 -3.49 34.58
C ARG A 62 3.17 -4.11 35.69
N THR A 63 4.31 -4.72 35.37
CA THR A 63 5.22 -5.25 36.40
C THR A 63 5.89 -4.18 37.27
N PHE A 64 6.03 -2.93 36.78
CA PHE A 64 6.57 -1.81 37.59
C PHE A 64 5.51 -1.02 38.37
N THR A 65 4.24 -1.11 37.98
CA THR A 65 3.14 -0.38 38.62
C THR A 65 2.39 -1.20 39.68
N ASN A 66 2.69 -2.50 39.81
CA ASN A 66 2.24 -3.37 40.90
C ASN A 66 3.15 -3.32 42.16
N LEU A 67 3.72 -2.15 42.46
CA LEU A 67 4.42 -1.81 43.70
C LEU A 67 3.81 -0.56 44.32
#